data_AF-A0A0F8XLM5-F1
#
_entry.id   AF-A0A0F8XLM5-F1
#
_cell.length_a   1.000
_cell.length_b   1.000
_cell.length_c   1.000
_cell.angle_alpha   90.00
_cell.angle_beta   90.00
_cell.angle_gamma   90.00
#
_symmetry.space_group_name_H-M   'P 1'
#
loop_
_entity.id
_entity.type
_entity.pdbx_description
1 polymer ?
#
loop_
_entity_poly.entity_id
_entity_poly.type
_entity_poly.pdbx_seq_one_letter_code
_entity_poly.pdbx_strand_id
1 'polypeptide(L)'
;MSQPKKVWASLITNLNYLPGLLTLHHSLLQSQTAYPFVALYTPTFPESGLAALQARGIPTHAVPYLSPANSTRDYAQDPRFRETWTKLVVFSLAESYERIVLLDGDMLVRKNMDELMEIELDAEQRVFAASHACACNPLKKTHYPAS
;
A
#
# COMPACT_ATOMS: atom_id res chain seq x y z
N MET A 1 -24.69 1.20 -3.17
CA MET A 1 -23.90 1.62 -1.98
C MET A 1 -22.90 2.64 -2.47
N SER A 2 -22.77 3.81 -1.84
CA SER A 2 -21.73 4.78 -2.20
C SER A 2 -20.35 4.18 -1.94
N GLN A 3 -19.37 4.44 -2.81
CA GLN A 3 -17.99 4.03 -2.52
C GLN A 3 -17.51 4.64 -1.20
N PRO A 4 -16.75 3.89 -0.39
CA PRO A 4 -16.18 4.42 0.85
C PRO A 4 -15.17 5.52 0.53
N LYS A 5 -15.29 6.66 1.22
CA LYS A 5 -14.46 7.85 0.96
C LYS A 5 -13.05 7.73 1.55
N LYS A 6 -12.88 7.00 2.66
CA LYS A 6 -11.60 6.77 3.32
C LYS A 6 -11.29 5.27 3.31
N VAL A 7 -10.10 4.89 2.84
CA VAL A 7 -9.74 3.48 2.63
C VAL A 7 -8.31 3.19 3.08
N TRP A 8 -8.10 2.00 3.62
CA TRP A 8 -6.78 1.37 3.59
C TRP A 8 -6.53 0.85 2.18
N ALA A 9 -5.33 1.01 1.66
CA ALA A 9 -4.99 0.45 0.36
C ALA A 9 -3.64 -0.26 0.40
N SER A 10 -3.47 -1.26 -0.45
CA SER A 10 -2.16 -1.82 -0.76
C SER A 10 -2.08 -2.17 -2.25
N LEU A 11 -0.90 -1.97 -2.83
CA LEU A 11 -0.62 -2.33 -4.22
C LEU A 11 -0.14 -3.78 -4.30
N ILE A 12 -0.76 -4.58 -5.17
CA ILE A 12 -0.36 -5.94 -5.49
C ILE A 12 -0.10 -6.09 -6.98
N THR A 13 1.14 -6.48 -7.34
CA THR A 13 1.59 -6.54 -8.74
C THR A 13 1.93 -7.95 -9.19
N ASN A 14 2.08 -8.90 -8.26
CA ASN A 14 2.34 -10.31 -8.55
C ASN A 14 1.93 -11.22 -7.38
N LEU A 15 1.88 -12.53 -7.64
CA LEU A 15 1.40 -13.53 -6.69
C LEU A 15 2.32 -13.74 -5.47
N ASN A 16 3.61 -13.37 -5.54
CA ASN A 16 4.52 -13.55 -4.41
C ASN A 16 4.14 -12.66 -3.22
N TYR A 17 3.47 -11.53 -3.48
CA TYR A 17 2.97 -10.62 -2.45
C TYR A 17 1.57 -11.00 -1.93
N LEU A 18 0.87 -11.95 -2.57
CA LEU A 18 -0.49 -12.34 -2.18
C LEU A 18 -0.59 -12.84 -0.73
N PRO A 19 0.31 -13.71 -0.22
CA PRO A 19 0.26 -14.13 1.18
C PRO A 19 0.42 -12.95 2.15
N GLY A 20 1.30 -12.00 1.83
CA GLY A 20 1.49 -10.77 2.59
C GLY A 20 0.20 -9.95 2.65
N LEU A 21 -0.39 -9.65 1.49
CA LEU A 21 -1.59 -8.82 1.41
C LEU A 21 -2.78 -9.48 2.12
N LEU A 22 -2.94 -10.79 1.99
CA LEU A 22 -3.97 -11.53 2.73
C LEU A 22 -3.75 -11.49 4.24
N THR A 23 -2.48 -11.52 4.68
CA THR A 23 -2.10 -11.38 6.09
C THR A 23 -2.39 -9.96 6.60
N LEU A 24 -2.04 -8.94 5.81
CA LEU A 24 -2.32 -7.54 6.10
C LEU A 24 -3.83 -7.32 6.28
N HIS A 25 -4.64 -7.72 5.30
CA HIS A 25 -6.09 -7.62 5.35
C HIS A 25 -6.67 -8.30 6.59
N HIS A 26 -6.24 -9.54 6.87
CA HIS A 26 -6.69 -10.26 8.06
C HIS A 26 -6.32 -9.50 9.35
N SER A 27 -5.09 -8.98 9.44
CA SER A 27 -4.62 -8.26 10.62
C SER A 27 -5.34 -6.93 10.86
N LEU A 28 -5.75 -6.21 9.80
CA LEU A 28 -6.61 -5.04 9.89
C LEU A 28 -7.98 -5.41 10.47
N LEU A 29 -8.61 -6.47 9.98
CA LEU A 29 -9.89 -6.95 10.52
C LEU A 29 -9.78 -7.38 11.99
N GLN A 30 -8.70 -8.07 12.38
CA GLN A 30 -8.45 -8.43 13.77
C GLN A 30 -8.22 -7.21 14.67
N SER A 31 -7.70 -6.12 14.11
CA SER A 31 -7.57 -4.84 14.82
C SER A 31 -8.88 -4.04 14.89
N GLN A 32 -9.99 -4.59 14.39
CA GLN A 32 -11.32 -3.99 14.41
C GLN A 32 -11.38 -2.62 13.73
N THR A 33 -10.67 -2.46 12.61
CA THR A 33 -10.76 -1.21 11.83
C THR A 33 -12.19 -0.94 11.37
N ALA A 34 -12.60 0.32 11.42
CA ALA A 34 -13.88 0.79 10.88
C ALA A 34 -13.83 1.03 9.35
N TYR A 35 -12.64 1.04 8.77
CA TYR A 35 -12.42 1.44 7.38
C TYR A 35 -12.16 0.23 6.47
N PRO A 36 -12.69 0.24 5.23
CA PRO A 36 -12.47 -0.86 4.31
C PRO A 36 -11.04 -0.86 3.77
N PHE A 37 -10.60 -2.06 3.37
CA PHE A 37 -9.32 -2.28 2.71
C PHE A 37 -9.54 -2.54 1.22
N VAL A 38 -8.74 -1.91 0.35
CA VAL A 38 -8.80 -2.07 -1.11
C VAL A 38 -7.45 -2.56 -1.63
N ALA A 39 -7.48 -3.61 -2.45
CA ALA A 39 -6.30 -4.06 -3.19
C ALA A 39 -6.21 -3.33 -4.53
N LEU A 40 -5.20 -2.48 -4.69
CA LEU A 40 -4.86 -1.86 -5.96
C LEU A 40 -4.05 -2.88 -6.79
N TYR A 41 -4.40 -3.09 -8.05
CA TYR A 41 -3.70 -4.07 -8.88
C TYR A 41 -3.39 -3.55 -10.28
N THR A 42 -2.26 -3.96 -10.84
CA THR A 42 -1.88 -3.66 -12.23
C THR A 42 -2.53 -4.65 -13.20
N PRO A 43 -2.71 -4.31 -14.48
CA PRO A 43 -3.26 -5.24 -15.49
C PRO A 43 -2.45 -6.54 -15.64
N THR A 44 -1.19 -6.54 -15.22
CA THR A 44 -0.29 -7.71 -15.23
C THR A 44 -0.51 -8.66 -14.04
N PHE A 45 -1.29 -8.27 -13.04
CA PHE A 45 -1.57 -9.12 -11.89
C PHE A 45 -2.45 -10.32 -12.31
N PRO A 46 -2.03 -11.58 -12.02
CA PRO A 46 -2.74 -12.74 -12.53
C PRO A 46 -4.19 -12.87 -12.07
N GLU A 47 -5.06 -13.39 -12.93
CA GLU A 47 -6.48 -13.64 -12.64
C GLU A 47 -6.68 -14.57 -11.44
N SER A 48 -5.79 -15.56 -11.25
CA SER A 48 -5.81 -16.42 -10.06
C SER A 48 -5.61 -15.64 -8.76
N GLY A 49 -4.84 -14.56 -8.80
CA GLY A 49 -4.69 -13.62 -7.69
C GLY A 49 -5.96 -12.82 -7.45
N LEU A 50 -6.59 -12.29 -8.50
CA LEU A 50 -7.88 -11.60 -8.40
C LEU A 50 -8.99 -12.50 -7.85
N ALA A 51 -9.06 -13.75 -8.33
CA ALA A 51 -10.00 -14.75 -7.83
C ALA A 51 -9.80 -15.02 -6.33
N ALA A 52 -8.55 -15.09 -5.86
CA ALA A 52 -8.23 -15.26 -4.44
C ALA A 52 -8.68 -14.05 -3.59
N LEU A 53 -8.51 -12.82 -4.08
CA LEU A 53 -8.99 -11.61 -3.42
C LEU A 53 -10.52 -11.58 -3.36
N GLN A 54 -11.20 -11.90 -4.47
CA GLN A 54 -12.65 -11.98 -4.54
C GLN A 54 -13.23 -13.04 -3.59
N ALA A 55 -12.61 -14.23 -3.53
CA ALA A 55 -13.02 -15.30 -2.61
C ALA A 55 -12.91 -14.90 -1.13
N ARG A 56 -12.06 -13.92 -0.80
CA ARG A 56 -11.91 -13.33 0.54
C ARG A 56 -12.76 -12.07 0.75
N GLY A 57 -13.57 -11.68 -0.25
CA GLY A 57 -14.39 -10.47 -0.21
C GLY A 57 -13.57 -9.18 -0.17
N ILE A 58 -12.32 -9.20 -0.65
CA ILE A 58 -11.45 -8.02 -0.69
C ILE A 58 -11.80 -7.19 -1.94
N PRO A 59 -12.28 -5.95 -1.80
CA PRO A 59 -12.48 -5.05 -2.94
C PRO A 59 -11.17 -4.80 -3.70
N THR A 60 -11.25 -4.78 -5.02
CA THR A 60 -10.11 -4.54 -5.91
C THR A 60 -10.33 -3.29 -6.76
N HIS A 61 -9.27 -2.52 -7.00
CA HIS A 61 -9.30 -1.35 -7.89
C HIS A 61 -8.13 -1.45 -8.89
N ALA A 62 -8.45 -1.48 -10.19
CA ALA A 62 -7.45 -1.58 -11.25
C ALA A 62 -6.70 -0.26 -11.43
N VAL A 63 -5.37 -0.30 -11.48
CA VAL A 63 -4.52 0.88 -11.60
C VAL A 63 -3.48 0.70 -12.71
N PRO A 64 -3.11 1.75 -13.46
CA PRO A 64 -2.05 1.63 -14.45
C PRO A 64 -0.70 1.34 -13.79
N TYR A 65 0.17 0.63 -14.51
CA TYR A 65 1.58 0.53 -14.15
C TYR A 65 2.26 1.89 -14.35
N LEU A 66 3.07 2.34 -13.39
CA LEU A 66 3.80 3.60 -13.50
C LEU A 66 5.30 3.37 -13.60
N SER A 67 5.94 4.13 -14.49
CA SER A 67 7.38 4.17 -14.66
C SER A 67 7.80 5.61 -15.00
N PRO A 68 8.96 6.09 -14.53
CA PRO A 68 9.49 7.37 -14.97
C PRO A 68 9.75 7.34 -16.49
N ALA A 69 9.27 8.35 -17.21
CA ALA A 69 9.38 8.43 -18.67
C ALA A 69 10.84 8.43 -19.17
N ASN A 70 11.76 8.98 -18.36
CA ASN A 70 13.19 9.13 -18.70
C ASN A 70 14.10 8.37 -17.74
N SER A 71 13.69 7.20 -17.23
CA SER A 71 14.53 6.44 -16.30
C SER A 71 15.79 5.93 -17.01
N THR A 72 16.96 6.41 -16.61
CA THR A 72 18.27 5.84 -16.96
C THR A 72 18.70 4.75 -15.97
N ARG A 73 17.96 4.56 -14.86
CA ARG A 73 18.21 3.48 -13.91
C ARG A 73 17.55 2.20 -14.41
N ASP A 74 18.38 1.24 -14.78
CA ASP A 74 17.98 -0.15 -14.84
C ASP A 74 18.11 -0.75 -13.43
N TYR A 75 16.99 -1.10 -12.83
CA TYR A 75 16.91 -1.80 -11.53
C TYR A 75 17.36 -3.27 -11.64
N ALA A 76 18.30 -3.60 -12.53
CA ALA A 76 18.75 -4.97 -12.79
C ALA A 76 19.26 -5.68 -11.52
N GLN A 77 19.89 -4.95 -10.60
CA GLN A 77 20.42 -5.51 -9.35
C GLN A 77 19.36 -5.67 -8.26
N ASP A 78 18.23 -4.97 -8.34
CA ASP A 78 17.12 -5.14 -7.40
C ASP A 78 15.77 -4.93 -8.10
N PRO A 79 15.34 -5.93 -8.91
CA PRO A 79 14.17 -5.80 -9.80
C PRO A 79 12.86 -5.48 -9.07
N ARG A 80 12.77 -5.78 -7.77
CA ARG A 80 11.58 -5.50 -6.96
C ARG A 80 11.28 -4.00 -6.86
N PHE A 81 12.28 -3.14 -7.06
CA PHE A 81 12.09 -1.69 -7.01
C PHE A 81 11.50 -1.09 -8.28
N ARG A 82 11.37 -1.87 -9.37
CA ARG A 82 10.66 -1.42 -10.58
C ARG A 82 9.21 -1.06 -10.28
N GLU A 83 8.58 -1.86 -9.42
CA GLU A 83 7.18 -1.69 -9.01
C GLU A 83 6.97 -0.52 -8.02
N THR A 84 8.04 0.03 -7.43
CA THR A 84 7.93 1.10 -6.43
C THR A 84 7.25 2.34 -6.98
N TRP A 85 7.46 2.67 -8.26
CA TRP A 85 6.85 3.82 -8.90
C TRP A 85 5.34 3.72 -8.97
N THR A 86 4.82 2.51 -9.18
CA THR A 86 3.37 2.26 -9.23
C THR A 86 2.69 2.56 -7.89
N LYS A 87 3.40 2.57 -6.75
CA LYS A 87 2.82 3.01 -5.47
C LYS A 87 2.30 4.45 -5.52
N LEU A 88 2.87 5.31 -6.37
CA LEU A 88 2.45 6.71 -6.52
C LEU A 88 1.09 6.85 -7.20
N VAL A 89 0.52 5.77 -7.75
CA VAL A 89 -0.78 5.81 -8.44
C VAL A 89 -1.91 6.24 -7.51
N VAL A 90 -1.76 6.09 -6.19
CA VAL A 90 -2.72 6.60 -5.21
C VAL A 90 -3.02 8.09 -5.38
N PHE A 91 -2.06 8.88 -5.88
CA PHE A 91 -2.25 10.31 -6.12
C PHE A 91 -3.18 10.60 -7.32
N SER A 92 -3.40 9.64 -8.22
CA SER A 92 -4.37 9.80 -9.31
C SER A 92 -5.79 9.35 -8.94
N LEU A 93 -6.02 8.88 -7.70
CA LEU A 93 -7.30 8.30 -7.29
C LEU A 93 -8.19 9.27 -6.49
N ALA A 94 -7.89 10.58 -6.53
CA ALA A 94 -8.62 11.61 -5.78
C ALA A 94 -10.11 11.72 -6.16
N GLU A 95 -10.49 11.32 -7.38
CA GLU A 95 -11.90 11.26 -7.80
C GLU A 95 -12.66 10.08 -7.17
N SER A 96 -11.95 9.02 -6.79
CA SER A 96 -12.54 7.80 -6.20
C SER A 96 -12.51 7.82 -4.68
N TYR A 97 -11.51 8.45 -4.07
CA TYR A 97 -11.29 8.43 -2.63
C TYR A 97 -10.91 9.81 -2.10
N GLU A 98 -11.49 10.17 -0.96
CA GLU A 98 -11.13 11.38 -0.20
C GLU A 98 -9.82 11.17 0.58
N ARG A 99 -9.58 9.94 1.06
CA ARG A 99 -8.37 9.60 1.82
C ARG A 99 -7.94 8.16 1.55
N ILE A 100 -6.66 7.99 1.29
CA ILE A 100 -6.02 6.68 1.15
C ILE A 100 -4.87 6.62 2.15
N VAL A 101 -4.91 5.66 3.05
CA VAL A 101 -3.72 5.28 3.83
C VAL A 101 -3.10 4.07 3.13
N LEU A 102 -2.02 4.32 2.40
CA LEU A 102 -1.29 3.31 1.65
C LEU A 102 -0.37 2.51 2.59
N LEU A 103 -0.58 1.20 2.64
CA LEU A 103 0.23 0.25 3.41
C LEU A 103 0.98 -0.67 2.44
N ASP A 104 2.22 -0.98 2.79
CA ASP A 104 2.98 -2.00 2.07
C ASP A 104 2.36 -3.38 2.30
N GLY A 105 2.27 -4.17 1.22
CA GLY A 105 1.57 -5.46 1.23
C GLY A 105 2.20 -6.52 2.13
N ASP A 106 3.40 -6.27 2.65
CA ASP A 106 4.12 -7.13 3.60
C ASP A 106 4.11 -6.59 5.04
N MET A 107 3.23 -5.62 5.35
CA MET A 107 3.01 -5.15 6.72
C MET A 107 2.08 -6.08 7.52
N LEU A 108 2.21 -6.04 8.86
CA LEU A 108 1.34 -6.72 9.81
C LEU A 108 0.79 -5.73 10.84
N VAL A 109 -0.53 -5.57 10.89
CA VAL A 109 -1.19 -4.70 11.87
C VAL A 109 -1.33 -5.42 13.21
N ARG A 110 -0.90 -4.77 14.29
CA ARG A 110 -0.87 -5.36 15.64
C ARG A 110 -1.84 -4.69 16.62
N LYS A 111 -2.26 -3.47 16.32
CA LYS A 111 -3.21 -2.65 17.08
C LYS A 111 -4.01 -1.83 16.08
N ASN A 112 -5.23 -1.45 16.46
CA ASN A 112 -6.02 -0.51 15.66
C ASN A 112 -5.19 0.78 15.47
N MET A 113 -5.23 1.33 14.26
CA MET A 113 -4.55 2.57 13.89
C MET A 113 -5.47 3.49 13.07
N ASP A 114 -6.77 3.43 13.32
CA ASP A 114 -7.78 4.22 12.60
C ASP A 114 -7.58 5.73 12.80
N GLU A 115 -6.83 6.17 13.82
CA GLU A 115 -6.44 7.57 13.99
C GLU A 115 -5.69 8.13 12.77
N LEU A 116 -5.02 7.28 11.98
CA LEU A 116 -4.36 7.69 10.73
C LEU A 116 -5.37 8.24 9.70
N MET A 117 -6.63 7.79 9.76
CA MET A 117 -7.71 8.28 8.90
C MET A 117 -8.24 9.65 9.31
N GLU A 118 -7.83 10.17 10.47
CA GLU A 118 -8.27 11.44 11.05
C GLU A 118 -7.15 12.45 11.23
N ILE A 119 -5.90 12.11 10.88
CA ILE A 119 -4.81 13.10 10.84
C ILE A 119 -5.24 14.29 9.98
N GLU A 120 -5.11 15.48 10.55
CA GLU A 120 -5.38 16.72 9.84
C GLU A 120 -4.35 16.90 8.73
N LEU A 121 -4.84 16.91 7.50
CA LEU A 121 -4.10 17.26 6.30
C LEU A 121 -4.77 18.51 5.71
N ASP A 122 -3.98 19.40 5.14
CA ASP A 122 -4.48 20.61 4.49
C ASP A 122 -3.93 20.70 3.06
N ALA A 123 -4.60 21.50 2.22
CA ALA A 123 -4.27 21.60 0.80
C ALA A 123 -3.01 22.44 0.51
N GLU A 124 -2.40 23.06 1.53
CA GLU A 124 -1.35 24.07 1.35
C GLU A 124 0.01 23.61 1.90
N GLN A 125 0.06 23.18 3.15
CA GLN A 125 1.28 22.93 3.91
C GLN A 125 1.43 21.49 4.37
N ARG A 126 0.32 20.77 4.58
CA ARG A 126 0.29 19.38 5.08
C ARG A 126 -0.53 18.50 4.16
N VAL A 127 -0.13 18.43 2.90
CA VAL A 127 -0.84 17.68 1.86
C VAL A 127 -0.71 16.16 2.04
N PHE A 128 0.39 15.70 2.64
CA PHE A 128 0.68 14.28 2.87
C PHE A 128 1.23 14.04 4.27
N ALA A 129 0.94 12.86 4.82
CA ALA A 129 1.59 12.35 6.03
C ALA A 129 2.37 11.06 5.70
N ALA A 130 3.52 10.90 6.36
CA ALA A 130 4.33 9.69 6.29
C ALA A 130 4.96 9.41 7.64
N SER A 131 5.18 8.14 7.96
CA SER A 131 5.96 7.75 9.13
C SER A 131 7.46 7.90 8.86
N HIS A 132 8.23 8.32 9.86
CA HIS A 132 9.68 8.23 9.79
C HIS A 132 10.13 6.77 9.61
N ALA A 133 11.20 6.55 8.83
CA ALA A 133 11.86 5.26 8.80
C ALA A 133 12.39 4.92 10.20
N CYS A 134 12.30 3.65 10.63
CA CYS A 134 12.94 3.25 11.87
C CYS A 134 14.45 3.43 11.71
N ALA A 135 15.04 4.35 12.49
CA ALA A 135 16.48 4.47 12.63
C ALA A 135 17.05 3.46 13.63
N CYS A 136 16.20 2.60 14.20
CA CYS A 136 16.61 1.52 15.07
C CYS A 136 17.50 0.51 14.33
N ASN A 137 18.58 0.08 14.96
CA ASN A 137 19.47 -0.96 14.42
C ASN A 137 19.59 -2.17 15.36
N PRO A 138 18.47 -2.81 15.77
CA PRO A 138 18.51 -3.92 16.74
C PRO A 138 19.32 -5.12 16.25
N LEU A 139 19.48 -5.25 14.93
CA LEU A 139 20.24 -6.32 14.28
C LEU A 139 21.69 -5.92 13.94
N LYS A 140 22.14 -4.72 14.34
CA LYS A 140 23.52 -4.21 14.14
C LYS A 140 24.01 -4.32 12.68
N LYS A 141 23.16 -4.01 11.72
CA LYS A 141 23.50 -3.95 10.29
C LYS A 141 24.44 -2.78 10.01
N THR A 142 25.53 -3.04 9.28
CA THR A 142 26.58 -2.06 8.98
C THR A 142 26.13 -0.87 8.13
N HIS A 143 25.06 -1.02 7.35
CA HIS A 143 24.48 0.03 6.50
C HIS A 143 23.34 0.82 7.19
N TYR A 144 23.06 0.55 8.46
CA TYR A 144 22.12 1.32 9.29
C TYR A 144 22.90 2.22 10.28
N PRO A 145 22.30 3.30 10.81
CA PRO A 145 22.91 4.12 11.86
C PRO A 145 23.35 3.28 13.07
N ALA A 146 24.37 3.76 13.79
CA ALA A 146 24.76 3.16 15.07
C ALA A 146 23.64 3.39 16.10
N SER A 147 23.16 2.31 16.73
CA SER A 147 22.17 2.32 17.80
C SER A 147 22.81 2.43 19.17
#